data_AF-A0A0S8KGQ1-F1
#
_entry.id   AF-A0A0S8KGQ1-F1
#
_cell.length_a   1.000
_cell.length_b   1.000
_cell.length_c   1.000
_cell.angle_alpha   90.00
_cell.angle_beta   90.00
_cell.angle_gamma   90.00
#
_symmetry.space_group_name_H-M   'P 1'
#
loop_
_entity.id
_entity.type
_entity.pdbx_description
1 polymer ?
#
loop_
_entity_poly.entity_id
_entity_poly.type
_entity_poly.pdbx_seq_one_letter_code
_entity_poly.pdbx_strand_id
1 'polypeptide(L)'
;MEYGTEYYLDPNGDDSAPGTSPDRAWKSIEKVNEMVFKPGDRVLCKAGETFTGSLRFDMDDSGTPDNPVIVGSFGEGRAIISSGSDYGLYAENTSGFFVKDLVFMGAGAEVDARFSGIYFFTDLDSIKPEFIRVDNVEINGYRWEGIAIFGERKGSSGFRDVRITHAEVHDNGDKGIAAGGPMPEGDWAHKDLYVGHCRVYDNRGISGKRGHSG
;
A
#
# COMPACT_ATOMS: atom_id res chain seq x y z
N MET A 1 15.84 -14.69 -17.66
CA MET A 1 14.57 -13.99 -17.38
C MET A 1 13.83 -14.90 -16.45
N GLU A 2 13.84 -14.58 -15.16
CA GLU A 2 13.06 -15.31 -14.17
C GLU A 2 11.64 -14.72 -14.26
N TYR A 3 10.66 -15.55 -14.61
CA TYR A 3 9.28 -15.12 -14.71
C TYR A 3 8.69 -15.18 -13.30
N GLY A 4 8.13 -14.07 -12.82
CA GLY A 4 7.41 -14.06 -11.55
C GLY A 4 6.15 -14.92 -11.61
N THR A 5 5.68 -15.33 -10.44
CA THR A 5 4.48 -16.15 -10.27
C THR A 5 3.27 -15.27 -10.01
N GLU A 6 2.15 -15.59 -10.66
CA GLU A 6 0.88 -14.94 -10.39
C GLU A 6 0.09 -15.74 -9.36
N TYR A 7 -0.32 -15.07 -8.29
CA TYR A 7 -1.17 -15.58 -7.24
C TYR A 7 -2.52 -14.89 -7.27
N TYR A 8 -3.58 -15.67 -7.14
CA TYR A 8 -4.95 -15.22 -7.32
C TYR A 8 -5.72 -15.35 -6.01
N LEU A 9 -6.52 -14.35 -5.68
CA LEU A 9 -7.44 -14.38 -4.54
C LEU A 9 -8.88 -14.29 -5.03
N ASP A 10 -9.75 -15.16 -4.51
CA ASP A 10 -11.20 -15.16 -4.69
C ASP A 10 -11.84 -15.54 -3.34
N PRO A 11 -12.84 -14.83 -2.81
CA PRO A 11 -13.45 -15.20 -1.53
C PRO A 11 -14.09 -16.60 -1.51
N ASN A 12 -14.31 -17.20 -2.68
CA ASN A 12 -14.77 -18.59 -2.85
C ASN A 12 -13.63 -19.60 -3.04
N GLY A 13 -12.38 -19.16 -2.97
CA GLY A 13 -11.17 -19.97 -3.11
C GLY A 13 -10.88 -20.83 -1.88
N ASP A 14 -9.67 -21.38 -1.86
CA ASP A 14 -9.18 -22.31 -0.84
C ASP A 14 -7.71 -22.00 -0.51
N ASP A 15 -7.41 -21.68 0.75
CA ASP A 15 -6.04 -21.34 1.19
C ASP A 15 -5.08 -22.54 1.19
N SER A 16 -5.60 -23.76 1.01
CA SER A 16 -4.79 -24.95 0.76
C SER A 16 -4.46 -25.16 -0.73
N ALA A 17 -5.08 -24.38 -1.63
CA ALA A 17 -4.79 -24.43 -3.06
C ALA A 17 -3.43 -23.77 -3.38
N PRO A 18 -2.83 -24.07 -4.54
CA PRO A 18 -1.59 -23.43 -4.96
C PRO A 18 -1.68 -21.91 -5.13
N GLY A 19 -2.87 -21.35 -5.37
CA GLY A 19 -3.06 -19.92 -5.63
C GLY A 19 -2.66 -19.50 -7.04
N THR A 20 -2.07 -20.36 -7.86
CA THR A 20 -1.41 -19.99 -9.13
C THR A 20 -2.29 -19.98 -10.37
N SER A 21 -3.61 -20.07 -10.19
CA SER A 21 -4.61 -19.87 -11.25
C SER A 21 -5.93 -19.39 -10.66
N PRO A 22 -6.79 -18.70 -11.44
CA PRO A 22 -8.07 -18.20 -10.93
C PRO A 22 -9.00 -19.28 -10.35
N ASP A 23 -8.99 -20.49 -10.91
CA ASP A 23 -9.78 -21.64 -10.44
C ASP A 23 -9.17 -22.35 -9.23
N ARG A 24 -7.93 -22.00 -8.87
CA ARG A 24 -7.17 -22.51 -7.72
C ARG A 24 -6.73 -21.37 -6.81
N ALA A 25 -7.50 -20.28 -6.78
CA ALA A 25 -7.22 -19.08 -6.02
C ALA A 25 -7.22 -19.35 -4.50
N TRP A 26 -6.42 -18.57 -3.77
CA TRP A 26 -6.53 -18.47 -2.32
C TRP A 26 -7.80 -17.74 -1.93
N LYS A 27 -8.25 -17.99 -0.71
CA LYS A 27 -9.46 -17.41 -0.16
C LYS A 27 -9.19 -16.07 0.53
N SER A 28 -8.06 -15.96 1.21
CA SER A 28 -7.89 -14.97 2.28
C SER A 28 -6.62 -14.12 2.13
N ILE A 29 -6.64 -12.94 2.75
CA ILE A 29 -5.46 -12.08 2.88
C ILE A 29 -4.47 -12.70 3.86
N GLU A 30 -4.95 -13.43 4.87
CA GLU A 30 -4.10 -14.16 5.80
C GLU A 30 -3.15 -15.08 5.04
N LYS A 31 -3.62 -15.75 3.99
CA LYS A 31 -2.76 -16.58 3.15
C LYS A 31 -1.67 -15.78 2.43
N VAL A 32 -1.97 -14.57 1.97
CA VAL A 32 -0.98 -13.67 1.34
C VAL A 32 0.11 -13.30 2.33
N ASN A 33 -0.26 -12.97 3.56
CA ASN A 33 0.69 -12.55 4.59
C ASN A 33 1.58 -13.69 5.13
N GLU A 34 1.30 -14.95 4.78
CA GLU A 34 2.17 -16.10 5.09
C GLU A 34 3.23 -16.36 4.01
N MET A 35 3.09 -15.71 2.85
CA MET A 35 3.97 -15.93 1.71
C MET A 35 5.15 -14.98 1.73
N VAL A 36 6.19 -15.34 0.98
CA VAL A 36 7.30 -14.45 0.70
C VAL A 36 7.37 -14.25 -0.81
N PHE A 37 7.16 -13.02 -1.25
CA PHE A 37 7.11 -12.66 -2.67
C PHE A 37 8.50 -12.32 -3.21
N LYS A 38 8.73 -12.66 -4.48
CA LYS A 38 10.01 -12.45 -5.18
C LYS A 38 9.85 -11.52 -6.37
N PRO A 39 10.95 -10.96 -6.90
CA PRO A 39 10.88 -10.04 -8.03
C PRO A 39 10.05 -10.58 -9.20
N GLY A 40 9.03 -9.82 -9.59
CA GLY A 40 8.10 -10.15 -10.67
C GLY A 40 6.82 -10.85 -10.22
N ASP A 41 6.73 -11.33 -8.98
CA ASP A 41 5.53 -11.97 -8.46
C ASP A 41 4.33 -11.01 -8.41
N ARG A 42 3.13 -11.56 -8.50
CA ARG A 42 1.87 -10.79 -8.51
C ARG A 42 0.87 -11.38 -7.54
N VAL A 43 0.23 -10.53 -6.75
CA VAL A 43 -0.93 -10.84 -5.92
C VAL A 43 -2.15 -10.15 -6.54
N LEU A 44 -3.06 -10.94 -7.10
CA LEU A 44 -4.18 -10.46 -7.88
C LEU A 44 -5.50 -10.83 -7.18
N CYS A 45 -6.18 -9.82 -6.66
CA CYS A 45 -7.49 -9.95 -6.04
C CYS A 45 -8.60 -9.93 -7.08
N LYS A 46 -9.60 -10.80 -6.96
CA LYS A 46 -10.71 -10.83 -7.92
C LYS A 46 -11.49 -9.51 -7.85
N ALA A 47 -11.62 -8.84 -8.98
CA ALA A 47 -12.32 -7.57 -9.07
C ALA A 47 -13.82 -7.72 -8.71
N GLY A 48 -14.38 -6.68 -8.09
CA GLY A 48 -15.76 -6.67 -7.60
C GLY A 48 -15.97 -7.42 -6.28
N GLU A 49 -14.97 -8.17 -5.81
CA GLU A 49 -15.01 -8.88 -4.54
C GLU A 49 -14.42 -8.04 -3.39
N THR A 50 -14.77 -8.42 -2.16
CA THR A 50 -14.24 -7.80 -0.94
C THR A 50 -13.42 -8.82 -0.14
N PHE A 51 -12.23 -8.40 0.27
CA PHE A 51 -11.31 -9.16 1.10
C PHE A 51 -11.13 -8.45 2.44
N THR A 52 -11.49 -9.11 3.52
CA THR A 52 -11.29 -8.59 4.87
C THR A 52 -9.85 -8.84 5.31
N GLY A 53 -9.21 -7.83 5.91
CA GLY A 53 -7.86 -7.95 6.45
C GLY A 53 -6.93 -6.83 6.00
N SER A 54 -5.67 -6.93 6.43
CA SER A 54 -4.60 -5.99 6.13
C SER A 54 -3.52 -6.70 5.32
N LEU A 55 -3.11 -6.14 4.19
CA LEU A 55 -1.97 -6.66 3.42
C LEU A 55 -0.68 -6.19 4.08
N ARG A 56 0.22 -7.12 4.43
CA ARG A 56 1.48 -6.81 5.09
C ARG A 56 2.65 -7.38 4.30
N PHE A 57 3.62 -6.51 4.03
CA PHE A 57 4.84 -6.84 3.33
C PHE A 57 6.04 -6.30 4.11
N ASP A 58 7.15 -7.01 4.05
CA ASP A 58 8.40 -6.58 4.68
C ASP A 58 9.59 -6.68 3.71
N MET A 59 10.80 -6.59 4.25
CA MET A 59 12.04 -6.62 3.47
C MET A 59 12.24 -7.93 2.69
N ASP A 60 11.64 -9.05 3.12
CA ASP A 60 11.72 -10.33 2.43
C ASP A 60 10.88 -10.36 1.14
N ASP A 61 9.91 -9.44 1.02
CA ASP A 61 9.00 -9.25 -0.12
C ASP A 61 9.51 -8.20 -1.11
N SER A 62 10.80 -8.15 -1.40
CA SER A 62 11.37 -7.09 -2.24
C SER A 62 11.34 -7.44 -3.73
N GLY A 63 10.76 -6.55 -4.54
CA GLY A 63 10.89 -6.53 -5.99
C GLY A 63 12.09 -5.71 -6.48
N THR A 64 12.17 -5.53 -7.79
CA THR A 64 13.15 -4.64 -8.45
C THR A 64 12.44 -3.68 -9.40
N PRO A 65 13.07 -2.57 -9.84
CA PRO A 65 12.48 -1.70 -10.85
C PRO A 65 12.07 -2.42 -12.14
N ASP A 66 12.85 -3.41 -12.58
CA ASP A 66 12.56 -4.18 -13.79
C ASP A 66 11.53 -5.29 -13.56
N ASN A 67 11.44 -5.80 -12.33
CA ASN A 67 10.54 -6.89 -11.94
C ASN A 67 9.93 -6.58 -10.57
N PRO A 68 8.94 -5.68 -10.49
CA PRO A 68 8.33 -5.32 -9.23
C PRO A 68 7.41 -6.44 -8.73
N VAL A 69 7.19 -6.48 -7.42
CA VAL A 69 6.06 -7.20 -6.82
C VAL A 69 4.80 -6.37 -7.10
N ILE A 70 3.82 -6.99 -7.75
CA ILE A 70 2.55 -6.32 -8.11
C ILE A 70 1.46 -6.76 -7.16
N VAL A 71 0.73 -5.80 -6.58
CA VAL A 71 -0.47 -6.05 -5.78
C VAL A 71 -1.63 -5.34 -6.47
N GLY A 72 -2.60 -6.09 -6.97
CA GLY A 72 -3.70 -5.48 -7.71
C GLY A 72 -4.90 -6.37 -7.90
N SER A 73 -5.69 -6.07 -8.93
CA SER A 73 -6.90 -6.84 -9.26
C SER A 73 -6.78 -7.63 -10.57
N PHE A 74 -7.57 -8.70 -10.70
CA PHE A 74 -7.87 -9.36 -11.98
C PHE A 74 -9.37 -9.37 -12.28
N GLY A 75 -9.74 -9.45 -13.56
CA GLY A 75 -11.12 -9.27 -14.00
C GLY A 75 -11.46 -7.80 -14.25
N GLU A 76 -12.76 -7.48 -14.31
CA GLU A 76 -13.23 -6.12 -14.59
C GLU A 76 -13.51 -5.35 -13.29
N GLY A 77 -12.88 -4.18 -13.15
CA GLY A 77 -13.06 -3.30 -11.98
C GLY A 77 -11.94 -3.44 -10.95
N ARG A 78 -12.25 -3.07 -9.70
CA ARG A 78 -11.32 -3.11 -8.56
C ARG A 78 -11.84 -4.06 -7.50
N ALA A 79 -10.95 -4.82 -6.87
CA ALA A 79 -11.24 -5.52 -5.62
C ALA A 79 -11.16 -4.54 -4.45
N ILE A 80 -11.88 -4.84 -3.37
CA ILE A 80 -11.93 -4.03 -2.15
C ILE A 80 -11.15 -4.75 -1.05
N ILE A 81 -10.15 -4.07 -0.49
CA ILE A 81 -9.47 -4.47 0.74
C ILE A 81 -10.17 -3.75 1.89
N SER A 82 -10.99 -4.49 2.63
CA SER A 82 -11.75 -4.00 3.79
C SER A 82 -10.94 -4.26 5.07
N SER A 83 -10.05 -3.33 5.42
CA SER A 83 -9.12 -3.51 6.53
C SER A 83 -9.69 -3.09 7.89
N GLY A 84 -10.84 -2.39 7.92
CA GLY A 84 -11.47 -1.96 9.16
C GLY A 84 -10.55 -1.06 9.99
N SER A 85 -10.20 -1.50 11.20
CA SER A 85 -9.34 -0.76 12.13
C SER A 85 -7.88 -1.17 12.05
N ASP A 86 -7.37 -1.47 10.85
CA ASP A 86 -5.96 -1.76 10.54
C ASP A 86 -5.56 -1.09 9.21
N TYR A 87 -4.28 -1.12 8.85
CA TYR A 87 -3.78 -0.64 7.56
C TYR A 87 -4.47 -1.35 6.40
N GLY A 88 -4.76 -0.65 5.31
CA GLY A 88 -5.15 -1.30 4.06
C GLY A 88 -3.99 -2.13 3.49
N LEU A 89 -2.83 -1.49 3.37
CA LEU A 89 -1.55 -2.09 3.02
C LEU A 89 -0.45 -1.44 3.86
N TYR A 90 0.37 -2.27 4.51
CA TYR A 90 1.58 -1.85 5.21
C TYR A 90 2.78 -2.55 4.59
N ALA A 91 3.77 -1.78 4.13
CA ALA A 91 4.98 -2.29 3.51
C ALA A 91 6.21 -1.65 4.18
N GLU A 92 7.03 -2.47 4.80
CA GLU A 92 8.18 -2.03 5.60
C GLU A 92 9.51 -2.43 4.95
N ASN A 93 10.44 -1.48 4.87
CA ASN A 93 11.84 -1.72 4.48
C ASN A 93 12.00 -2.45 3.14
N THR A 94 11.10 -2.19 2.20
CA THR A 94 11.00 -2.95 0.95
C THR A 94 11.01 -2.08 -0.30
N SER A 95 11.48 -2.63 -1.42
CA SER A 95 11.63 -1.97 -2.73
C SER A 95 10.83 -2.66 -3.82
N GLY A 96 10.62 -1.98 -4.94
CA GLY A 96 10.09 -2.59 -6.14
C GLY A 96 8.64 -3.02 -6.01
N PHE A 97 7.77 -2.14 -5.52
CA PHE A 97 6.34 -2.42 -5.38
C PHE A 97 5.49 -1.65 -6.37
N PHE A 98 4.48 -2.32 -6.91
CA PHE A 98 3.42 -1.71 -7.68
C PHE A 98 2.05 -2.10 -7.16
N VAL A 99 1.42 -1.19 -6.42
CA VAL A 99 0.04 -1.31 -5.94
C VAL A 99 -0.90 -0.64 -6.94
N LYS A 100 -1.85 -1.39 -7.49
CA LYS A 100 -2.75 -0.86 -8.53
C LYS A 100 -4.13 -1.48 -8.59
N ASP A 101 -5.10 -0.74 -9.13
CA ASP A 101 -6.46 -1.23 -9.40
C ASP A 101 -7.17 -1.79 -8.14
N LEU A 102 -7.01 -1.15 -6.99
CA LEU A 102 -7.59 -1.59 -5.71
C LEU A 102 -8.35 -0.47 -5.00
N VAL A 103 -9.35 -0.85 -4.22
CA VAL A 103 -9.99 0.02 -3.22
C VAL A 103 -9.50 -0.39 -1.85
N PHE A 104 -9.10 0.57 -1.01
CA PHE A 104 -8.77 0.35 0.40
C PHE A 104 -9.81 1.07 1.25
N MET A 105 -10.50 0.31 2.10
CA MET A 105 -11.60 0.82 2.93
C MET A 105 -11.33 0.56 4.41
N GLY A 106 -11.16 1.64 5.17
CA GLY A 106 -11.04 1.61 6.63
C GLY A 106 -12.41 1.66 7.34
N ALA A 107 -12.40 1.60 8.67
CA ALA A 107 -13.60 1.60 9.51
C ALA A 107 -14.34 2.94 9.59
N GLY A 108 -13.80 4.00 8.99
CA GLY A 108 -14.30 5.37 9.03
C GLY A 108 -13.37 6.31 9.80
N ALA A 109 -13.22 7.56 9.33
CA ALA A 109 -12.29 8.55 9.90
C ALA A 109 -12.55 8.90 11.38
N GLU A 110 -13.80 8.72 11.83
CA GLU A 110 -14.23 9.00 13.21
C GLU A 110 -13.91 7.85 14.18
N VAL A 111 -13.65 6.64 13.67
CA VAL A 111 -13.25 5.49 14.51
C VAL A 111 -11.82 5.72 14.97
N ASP A 112 -11.55 5.66 16.27
CA ASP A 112 -10.21 5.90 16.86
C ASP A 112 -9.20 4.77 16.60
N ALA A 113 -8.94 4.48 15.32
CA ALA A 113 -7.98 3.52 14.82
C ALA A 113 -6.80 4.28 14.19
N ARG A 114 -5.55 3.97 14.55
CA ARG A 114 -4.39 4.77 14.13
C ARG A 114 -3.68 4.22 12.90
N PHE A 115 -4.46 4.01 11.84
CA PHE A 115 -3.99 3.32 10.65
C PHE A 115 -4.30 4.12 9.38
N SER A 116 -3.38 4.03 8.43
CA SER A 116 -3.49 4.63 7.09
C SER A 116 -4.02 3.63 6.07
N GLY A 117 -4.47 4.11 4.92
CA GLY A 117 -4.84 3.22 3.81
C GLY A 117 -3.66 2.46 3.26
N ILE A 118 -2.71 3.16 2.65
CA ILE A 118 -1.45 2.60 2.17
C ILE A 118 -0.31 3.26 2.95
N TYR A 119 0.54 2.46 3.59
CA TYR A 119 1.65 2.94 4.40
C TYR A 119 2.95 2.24 3.98
N PHE A 120 3.81 2.96 3.26
CA PHE A 120 5.18 2.55 3.01
C PHE A 120 6.09 3.17 4.06
N PHE A 121 6.79 2.32 4.82
CA PHE A 121 7.65 2.72 5.91
C PHE A 121 9.07 2.23 5.69
N THR A 122 10.04 3.02 6.12
CA THR A 122 11.40 2.51 6.30
C THR A 122 12.10 3.15 7.48
N ASP A 123 12.86 2.34 8.21
CA ASP A 123 13.77 2.78 9.27
C ASP A 123 15.26 2.55 8.91
N LEU A 124 15.53 2.13 7.68
CA LEU A 124 16.89 1.83 7.23
C LEU A 124 17.75 3.09 7.29
N ASP A 125 18.93 2.97 7.89
CA ASP A 125 19.83 4.11 8.11
C ASP A 125 20.45 4.57 6.80
N SER A 126 19.96 5.71 6.29
CA SER A 126 20.49 6.36 5.09
C SER A 126 20.43 5.48 3.82
N ILE A 127 19.62 4.43 3.84
CA ILE A 127 19.26 3.61 2.69
C ILE A 127 17.89 4.06 2.21
N LYS A 128 17.70 4.10 0.90
CA LYS A 128 16.44 4.48 0.27
C LYS A 128 15.90 3.35 -0.59
N PRO A 129 14.94 2.55 -0.08
CA PRO A 129 14.20 1.62 -0.91
C PRO A 129 13.63 2.34 -2.12
N GLU A 130 13.65 1.67 -3.27
CA GLU A 130 13.34 2.30 -4.55
C GLU A 130 12.11 1.73 -5.23
N PHE A 131 11.59 2.46 -6.20
CA PHE A 131 10.53 2.01 -7.09
C PHE A 131 9.25 1.64 -6.33
N ILE A 132 8.59 2.67 -5.81
CA ILE A 132 7.23 2.54 -5.29
C ILE A 132 6.28 3.14 -6.32
N ARG A 133 5.28 2.35 -6.73
CA ARG A 133 4.20 2.77 -7.63
C ARG A 133 2.87 2.52 -6.95
N VAL A 134 2.05 3.57 -6.89
CA VAL A 134 0.66 3.48 -6.45
C VAL A 134 -0.18 4.12 -7.56
N ASP A 135 -0.98 3.32 -8.27
CA ASP A 135 -1.72 3.79 -9.45
C ASP A 135 -3.16 3.30 -9.49
N ASN A 136 -4.11 4.15 -9.90
CA ASN A 136 -5.51 3.78 -10.09
C ASN A 136 -6.16 3.12 -8.85
N VAL A 137 -5.89 3.69 -7.67
CA VAL A 137 -6.41 3.21 -6.39
C VAL A 137 -7.47 4.16 -5.83
N GLU A 138 -8.39 3.64 -5.03
CA GLU A 138 -9.30 4.44 -4.19
C GLU A 138 -9.01 4.14 -2.72
N ILE A 139 -8.88 5.18 -1.90
CA ILE A 139 -8.59 5.04 -0.47
C ILE A 139 -9.56 5.89 0.33
N ASN A 140 -10.31 5.24 1.22
CA ASN A 140 -11.29 5.92 2.06
C ASN A 140 -11.49 5.31 3.45
N GLY A 141 -12.00 6.13 4.38
CA GLY A 141 -12.41 5.66 5.69
C GLY A 141 -11.26 5.39 6.67
N TYR A 142 -10.07 5.90 6.43
CA TYR A 142 -8.96 5.80 7.39
C TYR A 142 -8.92 7.04 8.29
N ARG A 143 -8.74 6.87 9.60
CA ARG A 143 -8.57 8.02 10.50
C ARG A 143 -7.26 8.76 10.25
N TRP A 144 -6.21 8.06 9.86
CA TRP A 144 -4.92 8.67 9.56
C TRP A 144 -4.82 9.01 8.07
N GLU A 145 -3.65 8.86 7.46
CA GLU A 145 -3.46 9.22 6.08
C GLU A 145 -4.14 8.25 5.12
N GLY A 146 -4.54 8.74 3.95
CA GLY A 146 -4.94 7.83 2.87
C GLY A 146 -3.72 7.08 2.34
N ILE A 147 -2.71 7.82 1.86
CA ILE A 147 -1.44 7.26 1.40
C ILE A 147 -0.29 7.95 2.13
N ALA A 148 0.63 7.16 2.68
CA ALA A 148 1.76 7.63 3.46
C ALA A 148 3.07 6.98 2.99
N ILE A 149 4.09 7.81 2.75
CA ILE A 149 5.47 7.42 2.43
C ILE A 149 6.37 7.97 3.53
N PHE A 150 6.86 7.13 4.44
CA PHE A 150 7.54 7.60 5.65
C PHE A 150 8.91 6.97 5.89
N GLY A 151 9.89 7.81 6.23
CA GLY A 151 11.18 7.40 6.77
C GLY A 151 11.28 7.69 8.28
N GLU A 152 11.95 6.82 9.03
CA GLU A 152 12.26 7.08 10.45
C GLU A 152 13.24 8.23 10.62
N ARG A 153 13.19 8.93 11.77
CA ARG A 153 14.07 10.05 12.14
C ARG A 153 15.55 9.65 12.43
N LYS A 154 16.12 8.76 11.62
CA LYS A 154 17.52 8.34 11.66
C LYS A 154 18.19 8.56 10.31
N GLY A 155 19.38 9.17 10.33
CA GLY A 155 20.14 9.46 9.11
C GLY A 155 19.30 10.19 8.08
N SER A 156 19.35 9.73 6.83
CA SER A 156 18.44 10.16 5.77
C SER A 156 17.44 9.07 5.37
N SER A 157 16.94 8.26 6.31
CA SER A 157 15.96 7.20 5.98
C SER A 157 14.77 7.74 5.17
N GLY A 158 14.34 6.99 4.15
CA GLY A 158 13.19 7.34 3.31
C GLY A 158 13.25 6.61 1.97
N PHE A 159 12.59 7.11 0.93
CA PHE A 159 12.39 6.36 -0.32
C PHE A 159 12.95 7.10 -1.54
N ARG A 160 13.29 6.38 -2.61
CA ARG A 160 13.61 7.00 -3.90
C ARG A 160 12.75 6.47 -5.03
N ASP A 161 12.51 7.30 -6.04
CA ASP A 161 11.67 6.95 -7.19
C ASP A 161 10.28 6.45 -6.78
N VAL A 162 9.48 7.37 -6.24
CA VAL A 162 8.11 7.11 -5.79
C VAL A 162 7.15 7.82 -6.73
N ARG A 163 6.16 7.10 -7.27
CA ARG A 163 5.08 7.65 -8.09
C ARG A 163 3.73 7.29 -7.47
N ILE A 164 2.92 8.30 -7.19
CA ILE A 164 1.52 8.15 -6.78
C ILE A 164 0.68 8.84 -7.86
N THR A 165 -0.11 8.06 -8.60
CA THR A 165 -0.88 8.54 -9.76
C THR A 165 -2.29 8.00 -9.78
N HIS A 166 -3.21 8.75 -10.38
CA HIS A 166 -4.61 8.34 -10.59
C HIS A 166 -5.30 7.82 -9.30
N ALA A 167 -4.89 8.32 -8.14
CA ALA A 167 -5.47 7.93 -6.87
C ALA A 167 -6.66 8.82 -6.52
N GLU A 168 -7.74 8.21 -6.05
CA GLU A 168 -8.86 8.91 -5.40
C GLU A 168 -8.73 8.71 -3.89
N VAL A 169 -8.45 9.79 -3.15
CA VAL A 169 -8.15 9.72 -1.71
C VAL A 169 -9.08 10.64 -0.95
N HIS A 170 -10.06 10.05 -0.25
CA HIS A 170 -11.15 10.81 0.34
C HIS A 170 -11.73 10.21 1.62
N ASP A 171 -12.50 11.01 2.36
CA ASP A 171 -13.14 10.60 3.61
C ASP A 171 -12.15 10.00 4.63
N ASN A 172 -10.91 10.49 4.64
CA ASN A 172 -9.91 10.15 5.65
C ASN A 172 -9.80 11.25 6.71
N GLY A 173 -9.29 10.89 7.88
CA GLY A 173 -9.23 11.78 9.04
C GLY A 173 -7.99 12.67 9.03
N ASP A 174 -6.83 12.21 8.55
CA ASP A 174 -5.61 13.01 8.58
C ASP A 174 -5.29 13.65 7.22
N LYS A 175 -4.06 13.49 6.71
CA LYS A 175 -3.72 14.00 5.38
C LYS A 175 -4.22 13.04 4.31
N GLY A 176 -4.65 13.52 3.15
CA GLY A 176 -4.93 12.62 2.04
C GLY A 176 -3.70 11.83 1.60
N ILE A 177 -2.68 12.53 1.09
CA ILE A 177 -1.40 11.95 0.69
C ILE A 177 -0.29 12.66 1.46
N ALA A 178 0.58 11.91 2.13
CA ALA A 178 1.69 12.44 2.90
C ALA A 178 3.01 11.75 2.58
N ALA A 179 4.08 12.53 2.58
CA ALA A 179 5.44 12.04 2.63
C ALA A 179 6.18 12.74 3.77
N GLY A 180 6.90 11.98 4.60
CA GLY A 180 7.54 12.52 5.79
C GLY A 180 8.78 11.74 6.19
N GLY A 181 9.77 12.44 6.72
CA GLY A 181 11.00 11.79 7.17
C GLY A 181 12.04 12.77 7.67
N PRO A 182 13.25 12.29 7.98
CA PRO A 182 14.36 13.11 8.44
C PRO A 182 14.85 14.07 7.35
N MET A 183 15.33 15.22 7.79
CA MET A 183 15.92 16.26 6.93
C MET A 183 17.30 16.65 7.49
N PRO A 184 18.29 15.74 7.45
CA PRO A 184 19.65 16.08 7.81
C PRO A 184 20.23 17.14 6.86
N GLU A 185 21.29 17.82 7.26
CA GLU A 185 21.93 18.81 6.41
C GLU A 185 22.54 18.14 5.16
N GLY A 186 22.14 18.58 3.96
CA GLY A 186 22.70 18.09 2.70
C GLY A 186 22.11 16.77 2.17
N ASP A 187 21.16 16.15 2.86
CA ASP A 187 20.42 14.98 2.35
C ASP A 187 18.97 15.00 2.84
N TRP A 188 18.06 14.41 2.08
CA TRP A 188 16.62 14.43 2.39
C TRP A 188 16.11 13.01 2.47
N ALA A 189 15.08 12.76 3.28
CA ALA A 189 14.43 11.46 3.39
C ALA A 189 14.08 10.87 2.02
N HIS A 190 13.41 11.65 1.16
CA HIS A 190 12.93 11.17 -0.13
C HIS A 190 13.67 11.79 -1.32
N LYS A 191 13.81 11.03 -2.41
CA LYS A 191 14.36 11.50 -3.71
C LYS A 191 13.42 11.06 -4.83
N ASP A 192 13.21 11.91 -5.84
CA ASP A 192 12.38 11.60 -7.01
C ASP A 192 10.95 11.13 -6.66
N LEU A 193 10.28 11.88 -5.78
CA LEU A 193 8.87 11.67 -5.44
C LEU A 193 7.98 12.50 -6.35
N TYR A 194 7.00 11.87 -6.99
CA TYR A 194 6.00 12.51 -7.83
C TYR A 194 4.60 12.08 -7.42
N VAL A 195 3.73 13.08 -7.25
CA VAL A 195 2.30 12.92 -7.05
C VAL A 195 1.60 13.70 -8.15
N GLY A 196 0.77 13.04 -8.95
CA GLY A 196 0.09 13.69 -10.08
C GLY A 196 -1.13 12.93 -10.55
N HIS A 197 -2.08 13.63 -11.17
CA HIS A 197 -3.34 13.04 -11.63
C HIS A 197 -4.20 12.42 -10.52
N CYS A 198 -3.98 12.80 -9.26
CA CYS A 198 -4.79 12.35 -8.13
C CYS A 198 -5.95 13.30 -7.85
N ARG A 199 -7.02 12.76 -7.28
CA ARG A 199 -8.15 13.51 -6.70
C ARG A 199 -8.11 13.31 -5.19
N VAL A 200 -7.81 14.36 -4.45
CA VAL A 200 -7.70 14.33 -2.99
C VAL A 200 -8.71 15.32 -2.42
N TYR A 201 -9.76 14.81 -1.77
CA TYR A 201 -10.90 15.62 -1.34
C TYR A 201 -11.56 15.02 -0.09
N ASP A 202 -12.34 15.81 0.65
CA ASP A 202 -13.09 15.35 1.83
C ASP A 202 -12.25 14.61 2.90
N ASN A 203 -10.94 14.87 2.97
CA ASN A 203 -10.13 14.50 4.11
C ASN A 203 -10.31 15.60 5.17
N ARG A 204 -11.07 15.32 6.24
CA ARG A 204 -11.73 16.37 7.04
C ARG A 204 -10.90 16.90 8.20
N GLY A 205 -9.80 16.24 8.52
CA GLY A 205 -9.06 16.51 9.74
C GLY A 205 -9.60 15.76 10.96
N ILE A 206 -8.75 15.55 11.96
CA ILE A 206 -9.11 14.93 13.23
C ILE A 206 -9.35 16.03 14.26
N SER A 207 -10.59 16.16 14.73
CA SER A 207 -10.94 17.09 15.79
C SER A 207 -10.10 16.85 17.06
N GLY A 208 -9.53 17.92 17.62
CA GLY A 208 -8.72 17.86 18.84
C GLY A 208 -7.27 17.37 18.66
N LYS A 209 -6.83 17.08 17.43
CA LYS A 209 -5.42 16.73 17.16
C LYS A 209 -4.52 17.95 17.39
N ARG A 210 -3.34 17.72 18.00
CA ARG A 210 -2.37 18.80 18.33
C ARG A 210 -1.64 19.39 17.11
N GLY A 211 -1.81 18.83 15.91
CA GLY A 211 -1.14 19.28 14.68
C GLY A 211 -2.10 19.29 13.50
N HIS A 212 -1.66 19.85 12.38
CA HIS A 212 -2.48 19.97 11.17
C HIS A 212 -2.91 18.60 10.63
N SER A 213 -4.17 18.53 10.23
CA SER A 213 -4.88 17.39 9.65
C SER A 213 -5.96 17.91 8.72
N GLY A 214 -6.36 17.12 7.73
CA GLY A 214 -7.21 17.55 6.63
C GLY A 214 -6.38 17.93 5.41
#